data_AF-A0A3C1N493-F1
#
_entry.id   AF-A0A3C1N493-F1
#
_cell.length_a   1.000
_cell.length_b   1.000
_cell.length_c   1.000
_cell.angle_alpha   90.00
_cell.angle_beta   90.00
_cell.angle_gamma   90.00
#
_symmetry.space_group_name_H-M   'P 1'
#
loop_
_entity.id
_entity.type
_entity.pdbx_description
1 polymer ?
#
loop_
_entity_poly.entity_id
_entity_poly.type
_entity_poly.pdbx_seq_one_letter_code
_entity_poly.pdbx_strand_id
1 'polypeptide(L)'
;MPESIDDQIRVFAANAIDLAGEISLRYFRGLESVETKPDNTPVTVADREIEQMLRDLIAERYPDHGICGEEYSTIQSNSPWTWVIDPIDGTKSFATGNPTFGCLIALLHHGTPCLGIIDMPALHERWLGIEGQASRFNSNTCKTSD
;
A
#
# COMPACT_ATOMS: atom_id res chain seq x y z
N MET A 1 -14.84 21.01 -6.31
CA MET A 1 -13.58 20.63 -5.62
C MET A 1 -13.85 19.23 -5.09
N PRO A 2 -12.97 18.23 -5.31
CA PRO A 2 -13.12 16.97 -4.58
C PRO A 2 -13.20 17.29 -3.08
N GLU A 3 -13.97 16.49 -2.33
CA GLU A 3 -13.92 16.58 -0.87
C GLU A 3 -12.45 16.46 -0.47
N SER A 4 -11.94 17.47 0.25
CA SER A 4 -10.56 17.43 0.73
C SER A 4 -10.39 16.15 1.55
N ILE A 5 -9.34 15.39 1.26
CA ILE A 5 -8.94 14.26 2.09
C ILE A 5 -8.90 14.73 3.54
N ASP A 6 -9.79 14.18 4.36
CA ASP A 6 -9.85 14.55 5.76
C ASP A 6 -8.66 13.92 6.52
N ASP A 7 -8.40 14.45 7.71
CA ASP A 7 -7.31 13.94 8.55
C ASP A 7 -7.53 12.47 8.95
N GLN A 8 -8.78 11.98 8.96
CA GLN A 8 -9.09 10.60 9.35
C GLN A 8 -8.63 9.59 8.30
N ILE A 9 -8.87 9.86 7.01
CA ILE A 9 -8.40 9.05 5.89
C ILE A 9 -6.87 9.03 5.87
N ARG A 10 -6.23 10.20 6.04
CA ARG A 10 -4.76 10.27 6.06
C ARG A 10 -4.16 9.45 7.20
N VAL A 11 -4.70 9.60 8.41
CA VAL A 11 -4.23 8.85 9.60
C VAL A 11 -4.49 7.35 9.42
N PHE A 12 -5.65 6.98 8.88
CA PHE A 12 -5.96 5.58 8.58
C PHE A 12 -4.95 4.98 7.59
N ALA A 13 -4.70 5.64 6.46
CA ALA A 13 -3.79 5.15 5.44
C ALA A 13 -2.35 5.01 5.99
N ALA A 14 -1.91 5.94 6.82
CA ALA A 14 -0.61 5.87 7.49
C ALA A 14 -0.53 4.66 8.45
N ASN A 15 -1.54 4.44 9.29
CA ASN A 15 -1.54 3.29 10.20
C ASN A 15 -1.63 1.95 9.45
N ALA A 16 -2.45 1.89 8.40
CA ALA A 16 -2.61 0.70 7.57
C ALA A 16 -1.29 0.33 6.89
N ILE A 17 -0.56 1.31 6.36
CA ILE A 17 0.71 1.05 5.68
C ILE A 17 1.86 0.76 6.67
N ASP A 18 1.81 1.30 7.90
CA ASP A 18 2.72 0.90 8.99
C ASP A 18 2.59 -0.60 9.29
N LEU A 19 1.35 -1.09 9.43
CA LEU A 19 1.08 -2.51 9.68
C LEU A 19 1.53 -3.39 8.49
N ALA A 20 1.27 -2.96 7.25
CA ALA A 20 1.78 -3.66 6.07
C ALA A 20 3.31 -3.76 6.08
N GLY A 21 3.99 -2.66 6.42
CA GLY A 21 5.44 -2.62 6.57
C GLY A 21 5.95 -3.59 7.63
N GLU A 22 5.32 -3.63 8.81
CA GLU A 22 5.67 -4.58 9.88
C GLU A 22 5.54 -6.03 9.45
N ILE A 23 4.44 -6.40 8.78
CA ILE A 23 4.22 -7.76 8.26
C ILE A 23 5.28 -8.10 7.21
N SER A 24 5.52 -7.20 6.25
CA SER A 24 6.51 -7.42 5.19
C SER A 24 7.91 -7.69 5.76
N LEU A 25 8.31 -7.00 6.83
CA LEU A 25 9.61 -7.17 7.48
C LEU A 25 9.74 -8.52 8.21
N ARG A 26 8.65 -9.11 8.70
CA ARG A 26 8.69 -10.47 9.29
C ARG A 26 9.09 -11.52 8.26
N TYR A 27 8.64 -11.33 7.02
CA TYR A 27 8.87 -12.23 5.90
C TYR A 27 10.18 -11.92 5.15
N PHE A 28 10.60 -10.65 5.11
CA PHE A 28 11.80 -10.23 4.40
C PHE A 28 13.07 -10.90 4.96
N ARG A 29 13.81 -11.62 4.10
CA ARG A 29 15.00 -12.44 4.45
C ARG A 29 14.74 -13.53 5.49
N GLY A 30 13.47 -13.81 5.81
CA GLY A 30 13.08 -14.91 6.68
C GLY A 30 13.28 -16.26 6.00
N LEU A 31 13.52 -17.30 6.81
CA LEU A 31 13.67 -18.69 6.33
C LEU A 31 12.33 -19.36 6.00
N GLU A 32 11.20 -18.77 6.41
CA GLU A 32 9.90 -19.47 6.48
C GLU A 32 8.97 -19.32 5.26
N SER A 33 9.28 -18.52 4.24
CA SER A 33 8.20 -18.02 3.34
C SER A 33 8.49 -17.93 1.85
N VAL A 34 9.35 -18.77 1.29
CA VAL A 34 9.49 -18.83 -0.17
C VAL A 34 8.52 -19.86 -0.73
N GLU A 35 7.25 -19.49 -0.84
CA GLU A 35 6.30 -20.19 -1.70
C GLU A 35 6.28 -19.52 -3.07
N THR A 36 6.87 -20.21 -4.04
CA THR A 36 6.98 -19.74 -5.42
C THR A 36 5.67 -20.00 -6.19
N LYS A 37 5.01 -18.94 -6.64
CA LYS A 37 3.88 -18.98 -7.59
C LYS A 37 4.28 -19.78 -8.86
N PRO A 38 3.32 -20.30 -9.64
CA PRO A 38 3.61 -20.98 -10.92
C PRO A 38 4.38 -20.14 -11.94
N ASP A 39 4.34 -18.81 -11.80
CA ASP A 39 5.08 -17.83 -12.61
C ASP A 39 6.51 -17.55 -12.08
N ASN A 40 6.96 -18.33 -11.10
CA ASN A 40 8.23 -18.19 -10.38
C ASN A 40 8.34 -16.98 -9.45
N THR A 41 7.23 -16.38 -9.00
CA THR A 41 7.27 -15.30 -8.01
C THR A 41 7.16 -15.81 -6.56
N PRO A 42 8.15 -15.54 -5.69
CA PRO A 42 8.32 -16.14 -4.35
C PRO A 42 7.48 -15.59 -3.17
N VAL A 43 6.48 -14.73 -3.37
CA VAL A 43 6.03 -13.79 -2.31
C VAL A 43 4.57 -13.98 -1.85
N THR A 44 3.91 -15.02 -2.35
CA THR A 44 2.49 -15.33 -2.15
C THR A 44 1.95 -15.22 -0.72
N VAL A 45 2.68 -15.69 0.31
CA VAL A 45 2.17 -15.71 1.69
C VAL A 45 2.16 -14.31 2.30
N ALA A 46 3.24 -13.56 2.11
CA ALA A 46 3.37 -12.20 2.60
C ALA A 46 2.37 -11.27 1.89
N ASP A 47 2.28 -11.37 0.55
CA ASP A 47 1.33 -10.59 -0.25
C ASP A 47 -0.12 -10.81 0.22
N ARG A 48 -0.53 -12.08 0.36
CA ARG A 48 -1.88 -12.43 0.79
C ARG A 48 -2.19 -11.99 2.22
N GLU A 49 -1.27 -12.18 3.16
CA GLU A 49 -1.48 -11.76 4.55
C GLU A 49 -1.65 -10.24 4.66
N ILE A 50 -0.78 -9.49 3.98
CA ILE A 50 -0.85 -8.03 3.96
C ILE A 50 -2.15 -7.56 3.26
N GLU A 51 -2.48 -8.11 2.09
CA GLU A 51 -3.68 -7.68 1.37
C GLU A 51 -4.95 -8.00 2.16
N GLN A 52 -5.03 -9.19 2.76
CA GLN A 52 -6.17 -9.57 3.60
C GLN A 52 -6.30 -8.63 4.80
N MET A 53 -5.20 -8.34 5.50
CA MET A 53 -5.18 -7.42 6.63
C MET A 53 -5.65 -6.01 6.21
N LEU A 54 -5.14 -5.48 5.09
CA LEU A 54 -5.55 -4.17 4.57
C LEU A 54 -7.04 -4.17 4.19
N ARG A 55 -7.53 -5.22 3.54
CA ARG A 55 -8.95 -5.38 3.19
C ARG A 55 -9.85 -5.40 4.42
N ASP A 56 -9.45 -6.12 5.46
CA ASP A 56 -10.20 -6.20 6.72
C ASP A 56 -10.28 -4.84 7.41
N LEU A 57 -9.14 -4.13 7.52
CA LEU A 57 -9.10 -2.78 8.10
C LEU A 57 -9.95 -1.77 7.31
N ILE A 58 -9.87 -1.83 5.98
CA ILE A 58 -10.66 -0.94 5.11
C ILE A 58 -12.14 -1.26 5.23
N ALA A 59 -12.53 -2.53 5.21
CA ALA A 59 -13.94 -2.95 5.33
C ALA A 59 -14.53 -2.58 6.69
N GLU A 60 -13.74 -2.65 7.77
CA GLU A 60 -14.17 -2.22 9.10
C GLU A 60 -14.39 -0.70 9.16
N ARG A 61 -13.45 0.09 8.62
CA ARG A 61 -13.48 1.55 8.76
C ARG A 61 -14.35 2.26 7.71
N TYR A 62 -14.37 1.73 6.50
CA TYR A 62 -14.98 2.28 5.30
C TYR A 62 -15.76 1.19 4.53
N PRO A 63 -16.83 0.62 5.12
CA PRO A 63 -17.55 -0.53 4.56
C PRO A 63 -18.14 -0.29 3.18
N ASP A 64 -18.39 0.97 2.80
CA ASP A 64 -18.94 1.34 1.52
C ASP A 64 -17.87 1.58 0.44
N HIS A 65 -16.57 1.58 0.75
CA HIS A 65 -15.54 1.87 -0.26
C HIS A 65 -15.24 0.66 -1.15
N GLY A 66 -14.85 0.92 -2.40
CA GLY A 66 -14.29 -0.12 -3.27
C GLY A 66 -12.85 -0.47 -2.85
N ILE A 67 -12.38 -1.66 -3.22
CA ILE A 67 -11.00 -2.11 -2.97
C ILE A 67 -10.46 -2.86 -4.19
N CYS A 68 -9.28 -2.46 -4.68
CA CYS A 68 -8.55 -3.11 -5.76
C CYS A 68 -7.15 -3.48 -5.28
N GLY A 69 -6.78 -4.75 -5.40
CA GLY A 69 -5.45 -5.27 -5.07
C GLY A 69 -5.06 -6.40 -6.03
N GLU A 70 -3.83 -6.92 -5.91
CA GLU A 70 -3.28 -7.91 -6.83
C GLU A 70 -3.69 -9.35 -6.50
N GLU A 71 -3.88 -9.69 -5.22
CA GLU A 71 -4.01 -11.07 -4.75
C GLU A 71 -5.46 -11.56 -4.67
N TYR A 72 -6.41 -10.67 -4.38
CA TYR A 72 -7.83 -11.02 -4.26
C TYR A 72 -8.68 -10.25 -5.26
N SER A 73 -9.87 -10.79 -5.57
CA SER A 73 -10.81 -10.13 -6.48
C SER A 73 -11.17 -8.71 -6.01
N THR A 74 -11.29 -7.80 -6.96
CA THR A 74 -11.70 -6.42 -6.70
C THR A 74 -13.08 -6.39 -6.03
N ILE A 75 -13.21 -5.63 -4.94
CA ILE A 75 -14.49 -5.30 -4.32
C ILE A 75 -15.03 -4.08 -5.04
N GLN A 76 -16.07 -4.30 -5.84
CA GLN A 76 -16.81 -3.23 -6.52
C GLN A 76 -17.69 -2.51 -5.51
N SER A 77 -17.81 -1.19 -5.65
CA SER A 77 -18.73 -0.38 -4.87
C SER A 77 -19.33 0.73 -5.74
N ASN A 78 -20.52 1.20 -5.36
CA ASN A 78 -21.14 2.41 -5.92
C ASN A 78 -20.63 3.69 -5.27
N SER A 79 -19.82 3.59 -4.21
CA SER A 79 -19.12 4.72 -3.60
C SER A 79 -18.17 5.38 -4.61
N PRO A 80 -17.98 6.71 -4.55
CA PRO A 80 -16.95 7.37 -5.34
C PRO A 80 -15.53 7.00 -4.90
N TRP A 81 -15.37 6.37 -3.74
CA TRP A 81 -14.08 6.07 -3.14
C TRP A 81 -13.63 4.64 -3.40
N THR A 82 -12.41 4.48 -3.90
CA THR A 82 -11.78 3.17 -4.12
C THR A 82 -10.35 3.17 -3.59
N TRP A 83 -10.04 2.21 -2.71
CA TRP A 83 -8.68 1.94 -2.28
C TRP A 83 -7.97 1.07 -3.32
N VAL A 84 -6.73 1.42 -3.63
CA VAL A 84 -5.84 0.61 -4.47
C VAL A 84 -4.64 0.24 -3.62
N ILE A 85 -4.37 -1.06 -3.49
CA ILE A 85 -3.33 -1.60 -2.62
C ILE A 85 -2.41 -2.53 -3.41
N ASP A 86 -1.10 -2.41 -3.18
CA ASP A 86 -0.09 -3.35 -3.65
C ASP A 86 0.72 -3.77 -2.41
N PRO A 87 0.53 -5.00 -1.91
CA PRO A 87 1.19 -5.49 -0.71
C PRO A 87 2.72 -5.43 -0.76
N ILE A 88 3.32 -5.88 -1.86
CA ILE A 88 4.77 -5.91 -2.09
C ILE A 88 5.07 -5.59 -3.55
N ASP A 89 5.21 -4.29 -3.83
CA ASP A 89 5.82 -3.81 -5.06
C ASP A 89 7.32 -4.12 -5.03
N GLY A 90 7.83 -4.64 -6.14
CA GLY A 90 9.20 -5.16 -6.22
C GLY A 90 9.35 -6.57 -5.64
N THR A 91 8.39 -7.45 -5.89
CA THR A 91 8.38 -8.90 -5.54
C THR A 91 9.73 -9.61 -5.73
N LYS A 92 10.45 -9.32 -6.83
CA LYS A 92 11.79 -9.89 -7.09
C LYS A 92 12.84 -9.35 -6.13
N SER A 93 12.80 -8.05 -5.81
CA SER A 93 13.67 -7.43 -4.82
C SER A 93 13.44 -8.07 -3.46
N PHE A 94 12.18 -8.16 -3.04
CA PHE A 94 11.77 -8.74 -1.75
C PHE A 94 12.38 -10.13 -1.54
N ALA A 95 12.18 -11.03 -2.49
CA ALA A 95 12.60 -12.42 -2.30
C ALA A 95 14.06 -12.74 -2.59
N THR A 96 14.76 -11.85 -3.30
CA THR A 96 16.22 -11.91 -3.37
C THR A 96 16.88 -11.26 -2.16
N GLY A 97 16.09 -10.76 -1.20
CA GLY A 97 16.59 -10.08 0.00
C GLY A 97 17.13 -8.68 -0.29
N ASN A 98 16.80 -8.09 -1.44
CA ASN A 98 17.12 -6.71 -1.78
C ASN A 98 16.09 -5.77 -1.13
N PRO A 99 16.52 -4.76 -0.34
CA PRO A 99 15.61 -3.87 0.39
C PRO A 99 14.82 -2.90 -0.50
N THR A 100 14.97 -2.93 -1.83
CA THR A 100 14.23 -2.06 -2.76
C THR A 100 12.85 -2.63 -3.12
N PHE A 101 12.06 -2.98 -2.11
CA PHE A 101 10.64 -3.32 -2.23
C PHE A 101 9.82 -2.32 -1.39
N GLY A 102 8.52 -2.24 -1.64
CA GLY A 102 7.64 -1.41 -0.81
C GLY A 102 6.19 -1.88 -0.76
N CYS A 103 5.47 -1.41 0.25
CA CYS A 103 4.02 -1.55 0.36
C CYS A 103 3.38 -0.26 -0.17
N LEU A 104 2.38 -0.39 -1.05
CA LEU A 104 1.71 0.74 -1.67
C LEU A 104 0.23 0.80 -1.24
N ILE A 105 -0.25 1.99 -0.90
CA ILE A 105 -1.67 2.25 -0.68
C ILE A 105 -2.05 3.59 -1.31
N ALA A 106 -3.13 3.59 -2.09
CA ALA A 106 -3.69 4.79 -2.69
C ALA A 106 -5.20 4.85 -2.50
N LEU A 107 -5.74 6.06 -2.52
CA LEU A 107 -7.17 6.32 -2.53
C LEU A 107 -7.53 7.10 -3.78
N LEU A 108 -8.54 6.61 -4.48
CA LEU A 108 -9.13 7.23 -5.66
C LEU A 108 -10.48 7.83 -5.29
N HIS A 109 -10.76 9.01 -5.82
CA HIS A 109 -12.08 9.64 -5.81
C HIS A 109 -12.59 9.74 -7.26
N HIS A 110 -13.72 9.09 -7.56
CA HIS A 110 -14.25 8.94 -8.92
C HIS A 110 -13.18 8.45 -9.92
N GLY A 111 -12.37 7.48 -9.51
CA GLY A 111 -11.31 6.89 -10.34
C GLY A 111 -10.04 7.76 -10.47
N THR A 112 -9.98 8.94 -9.84
CA THR A 112 -8.79 9.81 -9.86
C THR A 112 -8.01 9.67 -8.56
N PRO A 113 -6.70 9.36 -8.58
CA PRO A 113 -5.88 9.28 -7.37
C PRO A 113 -5.82 10.62 -6.64
N CYS A 114 -6.10 10.61 -5.34
CA CYS A 114 -6.12 11.81 -4.49
C CYS A 114 -5.26 11.67 -3.21
N LEU A 115 -4.90 10.44 -2.83
CA LEU A 115 -3.89 10.13 -1.83
C LEU A 115 -3.08 8.92 -2.29
N GLY A 116 -1.78 8.91 -2.02
CA GLY A 116 -0.90 7.77 -2.26
C GLY A 116 0.24 7.72 -1.25
N ILE A 117 0.56 6.53 -0.77
CA ILE A 117 1.71 6.24 0.09
C ILE A 117 2.52 5.13 -0.55
N ILE A 118 3.83 5.37 -0.65
CA ILE A 118 4.84 4.34 -0.96
C ILE A 118 5.64 4.18 0.32
N ASP A 119 5.58 3.02 0.94
CA ASP A 119 6.40 2.70 2.11
C ASP A 119 7.45 1.66 1.75
N MET A 120 8.73 1.99 1.96
CA MET A 120 9.86 1.08 1.78
C MET A 120 10.42 0.73 3.16
N PRO A 121 9.83 -0.27 3.84
CA PRO A 121 10.05 -0.49 5.26
C PRO A 121 11.49 -0.93 5.58
N ALA A 122 12.14 -1.66 4.67
CA ALA A 122 13.53 -2.08 4.82
C ALA A 122 14.55 -0.93 4.66
N LEU A 123 14.14 0.21 4.09
CA LEU A 123 14.95 1.40 3.93
C LEU A 123 14.60 2.51 4.93
N HIS A 124 13.49 2.38 5.66
CA HIS A 124 12.90 3.46 6.47
C HIS A 124 12.59 4.71 5.63
N GLU A 125 12.07 4.48 4.43
CA GLU A 125 11.77 5.50 3.44
C GLU A 125 10.29 5.48 3.10
N ARG A 126 9.62 6.63 3.21
CA ARG A 126 8.19 6.77 2.88
C ARG A 126 7.95 7.98 2.01
N TRP A 127 7.19 7.80 0.94
CA TRP A 127 6.62 8.91 0.17
C TRP A 127 5.14 9.05 0.44
N LEU A 128 4.67 10.29 0.59
CA LEU A 128 3.26 10.64 0.71
C LEU A 128 2.91 11.70 -0.34
N GLY A 129 1.91 11.39 -1.16
CA GLY A 129 1.26 12.32 -2.06
C GLY A 129 -0.19 12.55 -1.63
N ILE A 130 -0.63 13.81 -1.62
CA ILE A 130 -2.03 14.19 -1.42
C ILE A 130 -2.35 15.28 -2.45
N GLU A 131 -3.50 15.16 -3.12
CA GLU A 131 -3.95 16.14 -4.10
C GLU A 131 -3.96 17.56 -3.51
N GLY A 132 -3.43 18.53 -4.26
CA GLY A 132 -3.33 19.92 -3.83
C GLY A 132 -2.26 20.21 -2.77
N GLN A 133 -1.45 19.22 -2.37
CA GLN A 133 -0.36 19.39 -1.42
C GLN A 133 0.99 19.01 -2.05
N ALA A 134 2.08 19.55 -1.50
CA ALA A 134 3.41 19.13 -1.91
C ALA A 134 3.71 17.73 -1.39
N SER A 135 4.24 16.86 -2.26
CA SER A 135 4.66 15.50 -1.86
C SER A 135 5.71 15.55 -0.76
N ARG A 136 5.70 14.53 0.10
CA ARG A 136 6.67 14.39 1.20
C ARG A 136 7.47 13.11 1.05
N PHE A 137 8.74 13.17 1.44
CA PHE A 137 9.63 12.04 1.67
C PHE A 137 10.02 12.06 3.14
N ASN A 138 9.62 11.01 3.86
CA ASN A 138 9.62 10.98 5.31
C ASN A 138 8.97 12.27 5.85
N SER A 139 9.73 13.07 6.59
CA SER A 139 9.24 14.33 7.15
C SER A 139 9.38 15.54 6.22
N ASN A 140 10.15 15.43 5.13
CA ASN A 140 10.57 16.55 4.28
C ASN A 140 9.68 16.70 3.04
N THR A 141 9.52 17.92 2.54
CA THR A 141 8.85 18.17 1.25
C THR A 141 9.76 17.83 0.07
N CYS A 142 9.21 17.22 -0.97
CA CYS A 142 9.89 16.85 -2.20
C CYS A 142 9.59 17.78 -3.35
N LYS A 143 10.54 17.87 -4.29
CA LYS A 143 10.36 18.43 -5.62
C LYS A 143 11.15 17.59 -6.62
N THR A 144 10.66 17.50 -7.85
CA THR A 144 11.45 16.94 -8.95
C THR A 144 12.61 17.89 -9.28
N SER A 145 13.66 17.38 -9.92
CA SER A 145 14.65 18.25 -10.55
C SER A 145 13.99 19.10 -11.65
N ASP A 146 14.63 20.24 -11.95
CA ASP A 146 14.27 21.09 -13.08
C ASP A 146 14.62 20.44 -14.43
#